data_AF-A0A067DM26-F1
#
_entry.id   AF-A0A067DM26-F1
#
_cell.length_a   1.000
_cell.length_b   1.000
_cell.length_c   1.000
_cell.angle_alpha   90.00
_cell.angle_beta   90.00
_cell.angle_gamma   90.00
#
_symmetry.space_group_name_H-M   'P 1'
#
loop_
_entity.id
_entity.type
_entity.pdbx_description
1 polymer ?
#
loop_
_entity_poly.entity_id
_entity_poly.type
_entity_poly.pdbx_seq_one_letter_code
_entity_poly.pdbx_strand_id
1 'polypeptide(L)'
;MLNRIPKDFDIITSAELKEVVRVFSQCEIVGKRFPICHVHFENTIVEVSSFSTSGRRFSRDFKYEFERPIGCDEKDFIRWRNCLQRDFTINGLMFDPYAKIIYDYIGGIEDIRKAKVQTVIPASTSFQEDCARILRAIRIAARLGFRFSRETAHFVKHLSPSILKLDRGRLLMEMNYMLAYGSAEASLRLLWKFGLLEVLLPIQAAYLVKHGFRRRDKRSNLLLVISTYLLLIITLFFFEILSFLGYSRGQTDCSRGSLYPCLSFKAS
;
A
#
# COMPACT_ATOMS: atom_id res chain seq x y z
N MET A 1 7.88 18.90 0.59
CA MET A 1 7.12 19.16 1.84
C MET A 1 7.78 18.57 3.08
N LEU A 2 8.08 17.27 3.13
CA LEU A 2 8.63 16.61 4.33
C LEU A 2 10.16 16.65 4.46
N ASN A 3 10.85 17.43 3.62
CA ASN A 3 12.31 17.47 3.51
C ASN A 3 12.95 16.07 3.40
N ARG A 4 12.33 15.18 2.62
CA ARG A 4 12.79 13.83 2.33
C ARG A 4 12.88 13.65 0.82
N ILE A 5 13.85 12.86 0.38
CA ILE A 5 14.00 12.47 -1.02
C ILE A 5 12.87 11.47 -1.36
N PRO A 6 12.03 11.74 -2.38
CA PRO A 6 11.03 10.79 -2.83
C PRO A 6 11.70 9.54 -3.41
N LYS A 7 11.09 8.37 -3.19
CA LYS A 7 11.61 7.10 -3.71
C LYS A 7 11.17 6.89 -5.17
N ASP A 8 9.96 7.33 -5.46
CA ASP A 8 9.19 7.10 -6.66
C ASP A 8 8.47 8.39 -7.06
N PHE A 9 8.21 8.52 -8.36
CA PHE A 9 7.44 9.60 -8.94
C PHE A 9 6.27 9.00 -9.72
N ASP A 10 5.06 9.25 -9.22
CA ASP A 10 3.84 8.90 -9.91
C ASP A 10 3.33 10.13 -10.66
N ILE A 11 3.17 10.01 -11.98
CA ILE A 11 2.65 11.07 -12.83
C ILE A 11 1.19 10.77 -13.16
N ILE A 12 0.34 11.79 -13.08
CA ILE A 12 -1.03 11.73 -13.59
C ILE A 12 -1.23 12.79 -14.67
N THR A 13 -1.86 12.40 -15.78
CA THR A 13 -2.07 13.26 -16.95
C THR A 13 -3.51 13.24 -17.43
N SER A 14 -3.91 14.30 -18.13
CA SER A 14 -5.17 14.36 -18.88
C SER A 14 -5.11 13.58 -20.19
N ALA A 15 -3.90 13.28 -20.69
CA ALA A 15 -3.73 12.46 -21.89
C ALA A 15 -4.24 11.03 -21.66
N GLU A 16 -4.79 10.41 -22.70
CA GLU A 16 -5.13 8.99 -22.70
C GLU A 16 -3.85 8.14 -22.71
N LEU A 17 -3.88 6.95 -22.09
CA LEU A 17 -2.67 6.09 -22.02
C LEU A 17 -2.11 5.74 -23.40
N LYS A 18 -2.97 5.62 -24.42
CA LYS A 18 -2.55 5.39 -25.81
C LYS A 18 -1.76 6.57 -26.39
N GLU A 19 -2.06 7.80 -25.96
CA GLU A 19 -1.33 9.00 -26.39
C GLU A 19 0.05 9.03 -25.72
N VAL A 20 0.13 8.66 -24.44
CA VAL A 20 1.41 8.53 -23.72
C VAL A 20 2.32 7.54 -24.44
N VAL A 21 1.82 6.36 -24.82
CA VAL A 21 2.59 5.35 -25.58
C VAL A 21 3.06 5.85 -26.94
N ARG A 22 2.32 6.75 -27.60
CA ARG A 22 2.75 7.34 -28.88
C ARG A 22 3.88 8.34 -28.71
N VAL A 23 3.95 9.02 -27.58
CA VAL A 23 4.96 10.05 -27.28
C VAL A 23 6.28 9.41 -26.82
N PHE A 24 6.20 8.35 -26.02
CA PHE A 24 7.39 7.70 -25.44
C PHE A 24 7.70 6.37 -26.15
N SER A 25 8.88 6.28 -26.77
CA SER A 25 9.33 5.09 -27.52
C SER A 25 9.51 3.85 -26.63
N GLN A 26 9.91 4.02 -25.37
CA GLN A 26 10.04 2.94 -24.38
C GLN A 26 8.95 3.07 -23.32
N CYS A 27 7.71 2.76 -23.71
CA CYS A 27 6.56 2.81 -22.83
C CYS A 27 5.67 1.58 -23.05
N GLU A 28 5.23 0.96 -21.96
CA GLU A 28 4.27 -0.14 -22.01
C GLU A 28 3.07 0.12 -21.11
N ILE A 29 1.88 -0.33 -21.53
CA ILE A 29 0.70 -0.31 -20.69
C ILE A 29 0.65 -1.63 -19.92
N VAL A 30 0.72 -1.55 -18.59
CA VAL A 30 0.62 -2.68 -17.69
C VAL A 30 -0.70 -2.67 -16.94
N GLY A 31 -1.16 -3.86 -16.51
CA GLY A 31 -2.39 -4.00 -15.73
C GLY A 31 -3.66 -4.10 -16.58
N LYS A 32 -4.36 -5.24 -16.53
CA LYS A 32 -5.64 -5.42 -17.23
C LYS A 32 -6.78 -4.67 -16.53
N ARG A 33 -6.88 -4.87 -15.22
CA ARG A 33 -7.71 -4.03 -14.36
C ARG A 33 -6.77 -2.90 -13.92
N PHE A 34 -7.09 -1.61 -13.91
CA PHE A 34 -6.11 -0.55 -13.55
C PHE A 34 -4.93 -0.45 -14.52
N PRO A 35 -5.19 -0.18 -15.81
CA PRO A 35 -4.11 0.06 -16.74
C PRO A 35 -3.36 1.34 -16.36
N ILE A 36 -2.03 1.26 -16.35
CA ILE A 36 -1.09 2.38 -16.19
C ILE A 36 0.03 2.23 -17.20
N CYS A 37 0.71 3.33 -17.54
CA CYS A 37 1.89 3.29 -18.39
C CYS A 37 3.15 3.20 -17.52
N HIS A 38 4.03 2.26 -17.83
CA HIS A 38 5.41 2.27 -17.38
C HIS A 38 6.25 2.95 -18.46
N VAL A 39 6.76 4.14 -18.16
CA VAL A 39 7.68 4.85 -19.04
C VAL A 39 9.09 4.56 -18.54
N HIS A 40 9.91 3.94 -19.39
CA HIS A 40 11.31 3.71 -19.09
C HIS A 40 12.09 4.98 -19.39
N PHE A 41 12.75 5.51 -18.37
CA PHE A 41 13.60 6.69 -18.48
C PHE A 41 14.93 6.38 -17.81
N GLU A 42 15.98 6.30 -18.61
CA GLU A 42 17.32 5.83 -18.18
C GLU A 42 17.22 4.46 -17.48
N ASN A 43 17.72 4.36 -16.25
CA ASN A 43 17.66 3.15 -15.43
C ASN A 43 16.47 3.15 -14.46
N THR A 44 15.45 4.00 -14.71
CA THR A 44 14.28 4.14 -13.85
C THR A 44 12.99 3.91 -14.62
N ILE A 45 11.96 3.48 -13.89
CA ILE A 45 10.60 3.33 -14.42
C ILE A 45 9.76 4.40 -13.74
N VAL A 46 9.08 5.22 -14.55
CA VAL A 46 8.14 6.23 -14.10
C VAL A 46 6.73 5.74 -14.39
N GLU A 47 5.89 5.69 -13.36
CA GLU A 47 4.48 5.31 -13.50
C GLU A 47 3.67 6.51 -13.98
N VAL A 48 3.00 6.37 -15.11
CA VAL A 48 2.12 7.39 -15.70
C VAL A 48 0.69 6.87 -15.76
N SER A 49 -0.21 7.59 -15.10
CA SER A 49 -1.64 7.28 -15.04
C SER A 49 -2.47 8.38 -15.73
N SER A 50 -3.68 8.04 -16.16
CA SER A 50 -4.59 8.98 -16.82
C SER A 50 -5.86 9.21 -16.02
N PHE A 51 -6.29 10.46 -15.91
CA PHE A 51 -7.54 10.85 -15.25
C PHE A 51 -8.76 10.11 -15.85
N SER A 52 -8.78 9.85 -17.16
CA SER A 52 -9.90 9.19 -17.83
C SER A 52 -10.04 7.72 -17.47
N THR A 53 -8.90 7.05 -17.23
CA THR A 53 -8.85 5.64 -16.84
C THR A 53 -9.28 5.46 -15.39
N SER A 54 -8.90 6.40 -14.51
CA SER A 54 -9.40 6.48 -13.13
C SER A 54 -10.89 6.86 -13.08
N GLY A 55 -11.38 7.67 -14.03
CA GLY A 55 -12.76 8.15 -14.08
C GLY A 55 -13.81 7.12 -14.55
N ARG A 56 -13.47 6.27 -15.52
CA ARG A 56 -14.42 5.32 -16.18
C ARG A 56 -15.01 4.25 -15.25
N ARG A 57 -14.40 3.96 -14.11
CA ARG A 57 -14.86 2.89 -13.19
C ARG A 57 -15.92 3.34 -12.19
N PHE A 58 -16.06 4.64 -11.97
CA PHE A 58 -16.87 5.17 -10.87
C PHE A 58 -18.11 5.94 -11.33
N SER A 59 -18.58 5.74 -12.57
CA SER A 59 -19.90 6.21 -12.99
C SER A 59 -21.07 5.41 -12.38
N ARG A 60 -20.82 4.49 -11.42
CA ARG A 60 -21.89 3.69 -10.79
C ARG A 60 -22.17 3.94 -9.31
N ASP A 61 -21.23 4.39 -8.48
CA ASP A 61 -21.49 4.40 -7.02
C ASP A 61 -20.68 5.46 -6.26
N PHE A 62 -20.88 6.75 -6.54
CA PHE A 62 -20.58 7.74 -5.49
C PHE A 62 -21.73 7.68 -4.47
N LYS A 63 -21.60 6.80 -3.47
CA LYS A 63 -22.51 6.74 -2.30
C LYS A 63 -22.38 7.96 -1.38
N TYR A 64 -21.39 8.82 -1.62
CA TYR A 64 -21.14 10.02 -0.85
C TYR A 64 -21.43 11.24 -1.70
N GLU A 65 -22.42 12.03 -1.28
CA GLU A 65 -22.70 13.36 -1.78
C GLU A 65 -21.58 14.31 -1.34
N PHE A 66 -20.44 14.22 -1.99
CA PHE A 66 -19.51 15.33 -1.97
C PHE A 66 -20.05 16.37 -2.94
N GLU A 67 -20.50 17.51 -2.42
CA GLU A 67 -20.86 18.65 -3.27
C GLU A 67 -19.63 19.10 -4.05
N ARG A 68 -19.81 19.31 -5.36
CA ARG A 68 -18.77 19.88 -6.21
C ARG A 68 -18.32 21.21 -5.57
N PRO A 69 -17.00 21.44 -5.39
CA PRO A 69 -16.53 22.70 -4.85
C PRO A 69 -17.08 23.89 -5.67
N ILE A 70 -17.60 24.90 -4.97
CA ILE A 70 -18.18 26.09 -5.59
C ILE A 70 -17.09 26.83 -6.39
N GLY A 71 -17.39 27.22 -7.63
CA GLY A 71 -16.43 27.94 -8.50
C GLY A 71 -15.35 27.08 -9.17
N CYS A 72 -15.49 25.75 -9.10
CA CYS A 72 -14.54 24.79 -9.66
C CYS A 72 -14.59 24.76 -11.20
N ASP A 73 -13.46 24.98 -11.87
CA ASP A 73 -13.33 24.75 -13.31
C ASP A 73 -13.41 23.23 -13.64
N GLU A 74 -13.42 22.86 -14.93
CA GLU A 74 -13.49 21.45 -15.32
C GLU A 74 -12.23 20.65 -14.93
N LYS A 75 -11.06 21.30 -14.94
CA LYS A 75 -9.77 20.65 -14.62
C LYS A 75 -9.67 20.35 -13.13
N ASP A 76 -10.06 21.29 -12.29
CA ASP A 76 -10.18 21.16 -10.85
C ASP A 76 -11.19 20.08 -10.49
N PHE A 77 -12.29 19.97 -11.24
CA PHE A 77 -13.29 18.94 -11.01
C PHE A 77 -12.71 17.55 -11.24
N ILE A 78 -11.94 17.37 -12.32
CA ILE A 78 -11.27 16.11 -12.63
C ILE A 78 -10.21 15.76 -11.58
N ARG A 79 -9.37 16.73 -11.16
CA ARG A 79 -8.35 16.52 -10.13
C ARG A 79 -8.98 16.15 -8.79
N TRP A 80 -9.97 16.92 -8.35
CA TRP A 80 -10.72 16.68 -7.13
C TRP A 80 -11.38 15.29 -7.12
N ARG A 81 -12.03 14.90 -8.22
CA ARG A 81 -12.65 13.57 -8.35
C ARG A 81 -11.61 12.45 -8.25
N ASN A 82 -10.39 12.65 -8.75
CA ASN A 82 -9.30 11.69 -8.59
C ASN A 82 -8.81 11.62 -7.13
N CYS A 83 -8.70 12.76 -6.43
CA CYS A 83 -8.35 12.80 -5.01
C CYS A 83 -9.31 11.97 -4.16
N LEU A 84 -10.62 12.02 -4.43
CA LEU A 84 -11.64 11.24 -3.71
C LEU A 84 -11.48 9.72 -3.82
N GLN A 85 -10.75 9.22 -4.84
CA GLN A 85 -10.48 7.80 -5.02
C GLN A 85 -9.23 7.32 -4.26
N ARG A 86 -8.45 8.26 -3.69
CA ARG A 86 -7.22 7.94 -2.96
C ARG A 86 -7.55 7.37 -1.59
N ASP A 87 -6.60 6.64 -1.04
CA ASP A 87 -6.74 5.97 0.26
C ASP A 87 -6.65 6.95 1.43
N PHE A 88 -5.66 7.85 1.43
CA PHE A 88 -5.38 8.80 2.49
C PHE A 88 -5.27 10.23 1.99
N THR A 89 -5.63 11.20 2.84
CA THR A 89 -5.61 12.63 2.53
C THR A 89 -4.24 13.11 2.06
N ILE A 90 -3.18 12.66 2.73
CA ILE A 90 -1.79 13.00 2.41
C ILE A 90 -1.33 12.48 1.03
N ASN A 91 -1.98 11.44 0.51
CA ASN A 91 -1.71 10.87 -0.82
C ASN A 91 -2.56 11.51 -1.92
N GLY A 92 -3.45 12.45 -1.57
CA GLY A 92 -4.29 13.18 -2.52
C GLY A 92 -3.70 14.51 -2.99
N LEU A 93 -2.49 14.88 -2.56
CA LEU A 93 -1.82 16.09 -3.00
C LEU A 93 -1.31 15.94 -4.44
N MET A 94 -1.52 16.97 -5.27
CA MET A 94 -1.02 16.99 -6.64
C MET A 94 -0.09 18.18 -6.85
N PHE A 95 1.09 17.95 -7.41
CA PHE A 95 2.05 19.00 -7.71
C PHE A 95 2.08 19.28 -9.21
N ASP A 96 1.96 20.56 -9.59
CA ASP A 96 2.18 21.02 -10.95
C ASP A 96 3.62 21.52 -11.09
N PRO A 97 4.49 20.83 -11.85
CA PRO A 97 5.89 21.24 -11.98
C PRO A 97 6.08 22.51 -12.81
N TYR A 98 5.13 22.86 -13.68
CA TYR A 98 5.21 24.05 -14.54
C TYR A 98 4.79 25.30 -13.77
N ALA A 99 3.63 25.24 -13.12
CA ALA A 99 3.12 26.34 -12.30
C ALA A 99 3.78 26.40 -10.91
N LYS A 100 4.48 25.33 -10.50
CA LYS A 100 5.11 25.17 -9.17
C LYS A 100 4.12 25.33 -8.02
N ILE A 101 2.87 24.91 -8.24
CA ILE A 101 1.79 24.96 -7.25
C ILE A 101 1.40 23.56 -6.82
N ILE A 102 0.83 23.47 -5.61
CA ILE A 102 0.33 22.22 -5.05
C ILE A 102 -1.17 22.37 -4.85
N TYR A 103 -1.92 21.47 -5.46
CA TYR A 103 -3.36 21.38 -5.28
C TYR A 103 -3.66 20.47 -4.09
N ASP A 104 -4.42 20.99 -3.13
CA ASP A 104 -4.93 20.25 -1.98
C ASP A 104 -6.43 20.47 -1.87
N TYR A 105 -7.21 19.51 -2.36
CA TYR A 105 -8.66 19.60 -2.33
C TYR A 105 -9.30 18.89 -1.12
N ILE A 106 -8.51 18.16 -0.32
CA ILE A 106 -9.03 17.26 0.74
C ILE A 106 -8.35 17.48 2.10
N GLY A 107 -7.51 18.51 2.23
CA GLY A 107 -6.84 18.88 3.48
C GLY A 107 -5.59 18.06 3.81
N GLY A 108 -4.94 17.48 2.80
CA GLY A 108 -3.73 16.67 2.99
C GLY A 108 -2.55 17.45 3.60
N ILE A 109 -2.42 18.75 3.29
CA ILE A 109 -1.36 19.60 3.85
C ILE A 109 -1.51 19.72 5.38
N GLU A 110 -2.74 19.90 5.84
CA GLU A 110 -3.03 20.06 7.26
C GLU A 110 -2.78 18.76 8.04
N ASP A 111 -3.14 17.62 7.44
CA ASP A 111 -2.84 16.31 8.03
C ASP A 111 -1.34 16.02 8.05
N ILE A 112 -0.58 16.43 7.03
CA ILE A 112 0.89 16.37 7.05
C ILE A 112 1.46 17.22 8.19
N ARG A 113 1.00 18.47 8.35
CA ARG A 113 1.45 19.36 9.45
C ARG A 113 1.14 18.77 10.82
N LYS A 114 -0.02 18.13 10.97
CA LYS A 114 -0.43 17.44 12.21
C LYS A 114 0.20 16.05 12.37
N ALA A 115 1.05 15.62 11.44
CA ALA A 115 1.62 14.27 11.39
C ALA A 115 0.56 13.18 11.58
N LYS A 116 -0.52 13.28 10.80
CA LYS A 116 -1.74 12.50 10.97
C LYS A 116 -2.06 11.67 9.71
N VAL A 117 -2.38 10.39 9.91
CA VAL A 117 -2.93 9.53 8.85
C VAL A 117 -4.45 9.51 8.97
N GLN A 118 -5.10 9.97 7.90
CA GLN A 118 -6.55 10.06 7.76
C GLN A 118 -6.97 9.59 6.37
N THR A 119 -8.06 8.83 6.30
CA THR A 119 -8.63 8.36 5.04
C THR A 119 -9.39 9.50 4.34
N VAL A 120 -9.47 9.46 3.00
CA VAL A 120 -10.20 10.49 2.23
C VAL A 120 -11.71 10.42 2.49
N ILE A 121 -12.26 9.21 2.45
CA ILE A 121 -13.64 8.90 2.84
C ILE A 121 -13.66 8.29 4.25
N PRO A 122 -14.84 8.14 4.91
CA PRO A 122 -14.95 7.53 6.23
C PRO A 122 -14.21 6.18 6.30
N ALA A 123 -13.47 5.96 7.38
CA ALA A 123 -12.55 4.83 7.50
C ALA A 123 -13.28 3.48 7.53
N SER A 124 -14.51 3.47 8.05
CA SER A 124 -15.42 2.32 8.00
C SER A 124 -15.59 1.79 6.57
N THR A 125 -15.95 2.67 5.65
CA THR A 125 -16.25 2.32 4.26
C THR A 125 -14.97 2.08 3.48
N SER A 126 -13.98 2.96 3.65
CA SER A 126 -12.69 2.83 2.96
C SER A 126 -12.04 1.46 3.18
N PHE A 127 -12.05 0.95 4.41
CA PHE A 127 -11.45 -0.34 4.74
C PHE A 127 -12.33 -1.54 4.39
N GLN A 128 -13.65 -1.36 4.27
CA GLN A 128 -14.54 -2.41 3.76
C GLN A 128 -14.41 -2.57 2.24
N GLU A 129 -14.20 -1.48 1.50
CA GLU A 129 -13.95 -1.51 0.06
C GLU A 129 -12.62 -2.19 -0.28
N ASP A 130 -11.54 -1.81 0.41
CA ASP A 130 -10.23 -2.45 0.26
C ASP A 130 -9.53 -2.57 1.63
N CYS A 131 -9.56 -3.77 2.20
CA CYS A 131 -8.93 -4.06 3.48
C CYS A 131 -7.39 -3.96 3.43
N ALA A 132 -6.75 -3.95 2.26
CA ALA A 132 -5.31 -3.67 2.14
C ALA A 132 -4.98 -2.24 2.59
N ARG A 133 -5.95 -1.31 2.55
CA ARG A 133 -5.79 0.04 3.08
C ARG A 133 -5.47 0.05 4.59
N ILE A 134 -5.87 -0.97 5.35
CA ILE A 134 -5.48 -1.09 6.78
C ILE A 134 -3.96 -1.26 6.92
N LEU A 135 -3.38 -2.18 6.13
CA LEU A 135 -1.93 -2.43 6.14
C LEU A 135 -1.16 -1.22 5.60
N ARG A 136 -1.68 -0.58 4.54
CA ARG A 136 -1.11 0.67 4.00
C ARG A 136 -1.13 1.80 5.03
N ALA A 137 -2.20 1.93 5.82
CA ALA A 137 -2.28 2.92 6.89
C ALA A 137 -1.15 2.72 7.91
N ILE A 138 -0.93 1.47 8.34
CA ILE A 138 0.16 1.09 9.27
C ILE A 138 1.52 1.38 8.67
N ARG A 139 1.75 0.99 7.41
CA ARG A 139 2.98 1.26 6.68
C ARG A 139 3.30 2.76 6.63
N ILE A 140 2.32 3.58 6.25
CA ILE A 140 2.47 5.04 6.16
C ILE A 140 2.77 5.63 7.54
N ALA A 141 1.98 5.26 8.56
CA ALA A 141 2.17 5.73 9.92
C ALA A 141 3.56 5.36 10.47
N ALA A 142 4.03 4.14 10.23
CA ALA A 142 5.35 3.67 10.63
C ALA A 142 6.47 4.44 9.93
N ARG A 143 6.41 4.57 8.60
CA ARG A 143 7.46 5.19 7.78
C ARG A 143 7.57 6.71 7.99
N LEU A 144 6.45 7.38 8.20
CA LEU A 144 6.42 8.84 8.39
C LEU A 144 6.45 9.23 9.88
N GLY A 145 6.25 8.30 10.81
CA GLY A 145 6.11 8.59 12.23
C GLY A 145 4.77 9.26 12.57
N PHE A 146 3.76 9.09 11.72
CA PHE A 146 2.47 9.75 11.85
C PHE A 146 1.55 8.97 12.81
N ARG A 147 0.58 9.67 13.41
CA ARG A 147 -0.45 9.10 14.27
C ARG A 147 -1.75 8.95 13.50
N PHE A 148 -2.54 7.92 13.80
CA PHE A 148 -3.87 7.82 13.21
C PHE A 148 -4.84 8.85 13.79
N SER A 149 -5.79 9.29 12.96
CA SER A 149 -7.02 9.93 13.46
C SER A 149 -7.76 9.01 14.44
N ARG A 150 -8.63 9.57 15.30
CA ARG A 150 -9.42 8.76 16.24
C ARG A 150 -10.28 7.73 15.52
N GLU A 151 -10.95 8.15 14.45
CA GLU A 151 -11.79 7.30 13.61
C GLU A 151 -10.96 6.22 12.90
N THR A 152 -9.87 6.61 12.24
CA THR A 152 -8.98 5.67 11.54
C THR A 152 -8.41 4.63 12.51
N ALA A 153 -7.97 5.05 13.70
CA ALA A 153 -7.45 4.13 14.72
C ALA A 153 -8.51 3.14 15.21
N HIS A 154 -9.77 3.59 15.35
CA HIS A 154 -10.89 2.74 15.72
C HIS A 154 -11.11 1.65 14.66
N PHE A 155 -11.28 2.03 13.39
CA PHE A 155 -11.56 1.07 12.33
C PHE A 155 -10.36 0.18 11.95
N VAL A 156 -9.11 0.66 12.07
CA VAL A 156 -7.92 -0.20 11.93
C VAL A 156 -7.96 -1.36 12.92
N LYS A 157 -8.41 -1.12 14.16
CA LYS A 157 -8.53 -2.17 15.18
C LYS A 157 -9.74 -3.07 14.94
N HIS A 158 -10.91 -2.49 14.69
CA HIS A 158 -12.16 -3.25 14.59
C HIS A 158 -12.26 -4.09 13.32
N LEU A 159 -11.70 -3.59 12.21
CA LEU A 159 -11.69 -4.30 10.92
C LEU A 159 -10.39 -5.08 10.71
N SER A 160 -9.52 -5.20 11.71
CA SER A 160 -8.28 -5.98 11.59
C SER A 160 -8.50 -7.42 11.14
N PRO A 161 -9.57 -8.15 11.53
CA PRO A 161 -9.74 -9.53 11.06
C PRO A 161 -10.07 -9.63 9.57
N SER A 162 -10.54 -8.54 8.95
CA SER A 162 -10.89 -8.51 7.52
C SER A 162 -9.68 -8.67 6.61
N ILE A 163 -8.46 -8.40 7.11
CA ILE A 163 -7.22 -8.56 6.33
C ILE A 163 -6.99 -10.00 5.88
N LEU A 164 -7.57 -11.00 6.57
CA LEU A 164 -7.51 -12.41 6.17
C LEU A 164 -8.27 -12.71 4.88
N LYS A 165 -9.12 -11.78 4.41
CA LYS A 165 -9.81 -11.88 3.12
C LYS A 165 -8.92 -11.47 1.94
N LEU A 166 -7.78 -10.82 2.19
CA LEU A 166 -6.85 -10.44 1.13
C LEU A 166 -6.23 -11.68 0.50
N ASP A 167 -5.99 -11.60 -0.81
CA ASP A 167 -5.16 -12.60 -1.46
C ASP A 167 -3.74 -12.57 -0.88
N ARG A 168 -3.10 -13.75 -0.88
CA ARG A 168 -1.77 -13.93 -0.28
C ARG A 168 -0.72 -13.03 -0.92
N GLY A 169 -0.83 -12.77 -2.22
CA GLY A 169 0.11 -11.91 -2.95
C GLY A 169 0.07 -10.46 -2.45
N ARG A 170 -1.13 -9.90 -2.30
CA ARG A 170 -1.32 -8.56 -1.73
C ARG A 170 -0.85 -8.46 -0.28
N LEU A 171 -1.17 -9.46 0.53
CA LEU A 171 -0.73 -9.50 1.93
C LEU A 171 0.80 -9.53 2.04
N LEU A 172 1.45 -10.41 1.25
CA LEU A 172 2.91 -10.52 1.19
C LEU A 172 3.56 -9.21 0.73
N MET A 173 3.00 -8.57 -0.30
CA MET A 173 3.50 -7.29 -0.81
C MET A 173 3.47 -6.21 0.28
N GLU A 174 2.36 -6.05 1.00
CA GLU A 174 2.26 -5.06 2.09
C GLU A 174 3.20 -5.38 3.26
N MET A 175 3.36 -6.66 3.61
CA MET A 175 4.33 -7.11 4.62
C MET A 175 5.78 -6.77 4.22
N ASN A 176 6.16 -7.07 2.98
CA ASN A 176 7.49 -6.76 2.45
C ASN A 176 7.75 -5.25 2.49
N TYR A 177 6.77 -4.43 2.10
CA TYR A 177 6.90 -2.98 2.19
C TYR A 177 7.03 -2.45 3.62
N MET A 178 6.37 -3.07 4.59
CA MET A 178 6.47 -2.70 6.01
C MET A 178 7.83 -3.04 6.63
N LEU A 179 8.41 -4.18 6.23
CA LEU A 179 9.70 -4.68 6.71
C LEU A 179 10.90 -4.08 5.97
N ALA A 180 10.68 -3.58 4.75
CA ALA A 180 11.68 -2.84 4.00
C ALA A 180 11.79 -1.37 4.45
N TYR A 181 12.73 -0.64 3.86
CA TYR A 181 12.88 0.82 3.96
C TYR A 181 13.06 1.39 5.37
N GLY A 182 13.64 0.61 6.29
CA GLY A 182 14.02 1.08 7.63
C GLY A 182 12.85 1.34 8.59
N SER A 183 11.63 0.97 8.22
CA SER A 183 10.43 1.15 9.07
C SER A 183 9.96 -0.14 9.75
N ALA A 184 10.71 -1.24 9.66
CA ALA A 184 10.31 -2.56 10.16
C ALA A 184 9.88 -2.53 11.64
N GLU A 185 10.67 -1.90 12.52
CA GLU A 185 10.36 -1.83 13.95
C GLU A 185 9.05 -1.11 14.20
N ALA A 186 8.92 0.08 13.62
CA ALA A 186 7.75 0.93 13.79
C ALA A 186 6.50 0.21 13.26
N SER A 187 6.61 -0.47 12.12
CA SER A 187 5.54 -1.28 11.53
C SER A 187 5.11 -2.41 12.48
N LEU A 188 6.06 -3.22 12.98
CA LEU A 188 5.76 -4.32 13.91
C LEU A 188 5.16 -3.83 15.22
N ARG A 189 5.65 -2.70 15.76
CA ARG A 189 5.06 -2.06 16.95
C ARG A 189 3.62 -1.63 16.72
N LEU A 190 3.31 -1.06 15.54
CA LEU A 190 1.94 -0.69 15.20
C LEU A 190 1.04 -1.91 14.99
N LEU A 191 1.52 -2.95 14.30
CA LEU A 191 0.81 -4.22 14.15
C LEU A 191 0.48 -4.82 15.53
N TRP A 192 1.44 -4.82 16.45
CA TRP A 192 1.24 -5.30 17.83
C TRP A 192 0.22 -4.44 18.58
N LYS A 193 0.37 -3.12 18.53
CA LYS A 193 -0.53 -2.16 19.18
C LYS A 193 -1.99 -2.33 18.77
N PHE A 194 -2.23 -2.55 17.48
CA PHE A 194 -3.58 -2.71 16.92
C PHE A 194 -4.07 -4.17 16.91
N GLY A 195 -3.24 -5.13 17.33
CA GLY A 195 -3.61 -6.55 17.37
C GLY A 195 -3.58 -7.25 16.01
N LEU A 196 -3.01 -6.63 14.98
CA LEU A 196 -2.84 -7.27 13.67
C LEU A 196 -1.72 -8.30 13.68
N LEU A 197 -0.75 -8.16 14.59
CA LEU A 197 0.37 -9.11 14.66
C LEU A 197 -0.11 -10.53 15.00
N GLU A 198 -1.14 -10.67 15.83
CA GLU A 198 -1.73 -11.97 16.17
C GLU A 198 -2.38 -12.67 14.97
N VAL A 199 -2.84 -11.87 14.01
CA VAL A 199 -3.50 -12.36 12.80
C VAL A 199 -2.47 -12.73 11.73
N LEU A 200 -1.43 -11.90 11.57
CA LEU A 200 -0.43 -12.06 10.50
C LEU A 200 0.76 -12.94 10.89
N LEU A 201 1.17 -12.89 12.15
CA LEU A 201 2.38 -13.53 12.70
C LEU A 201 2.06 -14.14 14.08
N PRO A 202 1.18 -15.16 14.14
CA PRO A 202 0.64 -15.68 15.40
C PRO A 202 1.72 -16.25 16.33
N ILE A 203 2.75 -16.91 15.77
CA ILE A 203 3.86 -17.48 16.54
C ILE A 203 4.64 -16.38 17.26
N GLN A 204 4.95 -15.31 16.53
CA GLN A 204 5.69 -14.15 17.05
C GLN A 204 4.85 -13.39 18.07
N ALA A 205 3.54 -13.24 17.83
CA ALA A 205 2.64 -12.63 18.80
C ALA A 205 2.56 -13.44 20.11
N ALA A 206 2.44 -14.77 20.04
CA ALA A 206 2.43 -15.64 21.21
C ALA A 206 3.73 -15.55 22.03
N TYR A 207 4.88 -15.44 21.34
CA TYR A 207 6.17 -15.21 21.99
C TYR A 207 6.19 -13.89 22.76
N LEU A 208 5.73 -12.79 22.14
CA LEU A 208 5.66 -11.49 22.81
C LEU A 208 4.78 -11.54 24.07
N VAL A 209 3.64 -12.22 24.01
CA VAL A 209 2.76 -12.42 25.18
C VAL A 209 3.49 -13.21 26.26
N LYS A 210 4.15 -14.33 25.92
CA LYS A 210 4.89 -15.19 26.86
C LYS A 210 5.99 -14.44 27.60
N HIS A 211 6.67 -13.52 26.93
CA HIS A 211 7.72 -12.70 27.52
C HIS A 211 7.22 -11.38 28.13
N GLY A 212 5.91 -11.20 28.28
CA GLY A 212 5.31 -10.08 29.00
C GLY A 212 5.27 -8.75 28.23
N PHE A 213 5.51 -8.76 26.92
CA PHE A 213 5.42 -7.55 26.10
C PHE A 213 3.97 -7.08 25.97
N ARG A 214 3.66 -5.91 26.52
CA ARG A 214 2.31 -5.33 26.42
C ARG A 214 2.14 -4.59 25.09
N ARG A 215 0.92 -4.61 24.53
CA ARG A 215 0.59 -3.89 23.26
C ARG A 215 0.88 -2.38 23.25
N ARG A 216 1.00 -1.76 24.43
CA ARG A 216 1.30 -0.32 24.59
C ARG A 216 2.70 -0.04 25.12
N ASP A 217 3.55 -1.07 25.20
CA ASP A 217 4.88 -0.86 25.73
C ASP A 217 5.72 0.02 24.78
N LYS A 218 6.26 1.09 25.31
CA LYS A 218 7.12 2.04 24.59
C LYS A 218 8.60 1.76 24.84
N ARG A 219 8.93 1.04 25.92
CA ARG A 219 10.28 0.92 26.49
C ARG A 219 11.10 -0.20 25.84
N SER A 220 10.44 -1.20 25.29
CA SER A 220 11.08 -2.40 24.77
C SER A 220 11.52 -2.22 23.32
N ASN A 221 12.78 -2.56 23.02
CA ASN A 221 13.29 -2.72 21.67
C ASN A 221 12.65 -3.95 21.03
N LEU A 222 11.38 -3.82 20.63
CA LEU A 222 10.62 -4.86 19.96
C LEU A 222 11.42 -5.44 18.79
N LEU A 223 12.17 -4.59 18.08
CA LEU A 223 12.99 -5.03 16.98
C LEU A 223 14.27 -5.75 17.43
N LEU A 224 14.90 -5.47 18.58
CA LEU A 224 16.03 -6.29 19.07
C LEU A 224 15.58 -7.70 19.52
N VAL A 225 14.35 -7.79 20.05
CA VAL A 225 13.74 -9.05 20.51
C VAL A 225 13.24 -9.88 19.34
N ILE A 226 12.75 -9.21 18.29
CA ILE A 226 12.39 -9.87 17.03
C ILE A 226 13.64 -10.11 16.18
N SER A 227 14.70 -9.29 16.30
CA SER A 227 15.87 -9.35 15.43
C SER A 227 16.82 -10.50 15.74
N THR A 228 16.90 -10.92 17.00
CA THR A 228 17.57 -12.18 17.37
C THR A 228 17.02 -13.38 16.59
N TYR A 229 15.80 -13.25 16.02
CA TYR A 229 15.19 -14.22 15.13
C TYR A 229 14.73 -13.60 13.80
N LEU A 230 15.23 -12.44 13.36
CA LEU A 230 14.91 -11.90 12.02
C LEU A 230 15.44 -12.85 10.95
N LEU A 231 16.62 -13.45 11.20
CA LEU A 231 17.16 -14.53 10.39
C LEU A 231 16.18 -15.71 10.34
N LEU A 232 15.59 -16.08 11.48
CA LEU A 232 14.57 -17.12 11.57
C LEU A 232 13.27 -16.72 10.85
N ILE A 233 12.85 -15.45 10.93
CA ILE A 233 11.65 -14.91 10.27
C ILE A 233 11.88 -14.82 8.76
N ILE A 234 13.08 -14.47 8.28
CA ILE A 234 13.43 -14.46 6.86
C ILE A 234 13.50 -15.91 6.34
N THR A 235 14.12 -16.85 7.08
CA THR A 235 14.15 -18.26 6.68
C THR A 235 12.81 -18.96 6.82
N LEU A 236 11.99 -18.63 7.82
CA LEU A 236 10.64 -19.17 8.00
C LEU A 236 9.64 -18.48 7.07
N PHE A 237 9.77 -17.20 6.72
CA PHE A 237 9.01 -16.64 5.60
C PHE A 237 9.27 -17.42 4.32
N PHE A 238 10.52 -17.82 4.08
CA PHE A 238 10.88 -18.64 2.93
C PHE A 238 10.31 -20.06 3.03
N PHE A 239 10.41 -20.72 4.19
CA PHE A 239 9.97 -22.11 4.41
C PHE A 239 8.47 -22.29 4.62
N GLU A 240 7.81 -21.36 5.28
CA GLU A 240 6.38 -21.40 5.58
C GLU A 240 5.58 -21.02 4.33
N ILE A 241 6.10 -20.14 3.46
CA ILE A 241 5.59 -19.96 2.09
C ILE A 241 5.71 -21.26 1.29
N LEU A 242 6.84 -21.96 1.32
CA LEU A 242 7.01 -23.26 0.65
C LEU A 242 6.06 -24.34 1.20
N SER A 243 5.87 -24.39 2.52
CA SER A 243 4.98 -25.37 3.18
C SER A 243 3.49 -25.06 2.92
N PHE A 244 3.14 -23.78 2.79
CA PHE A 244 1.78 -23.35 2.38
C PHE A 244 1.55 -23.41 0.86
N LEU A 245 2.59 -23.68 0.07
CA LEU A 245 2.58 -23.78 -1.40
C LEU A 245 2.49 -25.22 -1.95
N GLY A 246 2.41 -26.27 -1.12
CA GLY A 246 1.89 -27.56 -1.60
C GLY A 246 2.32 -28.81 -0.84
N TYR A 247 1.37 -29.43 -0.14
CA TYR A 247 1.33 -30.89 0.01
C TYR A 247 -0.10 -31.39 0.28
N SER A 248 -0.97 -31.36 -0.74
CA SER A 248 -1.94 -32.46 -0.90
C SER A 248 -1.21 -33.52 -1.72
N ARG A 249 -1.04 -34.72 -1.15
CA ARG A 249 -0.59 -35.91 -1.87
C ARG A 249 -1.59 -36.21 -2.99
N GLY A 250 -1.33 -35.70 -4.18
CA GLY A 250 -1.91 -36.17 -5.43
C GLY A 250 -1.05 -37.30 -5.97
N GLN A 251 -1.48 -38.52 -5.70
CA GLN A 251 -0.92 -39.74 -6.26
C GLN A 251 -1.35 -39.83 -7.73
N THR A 252 -0.46 -39.53 -8.68
CA THR A 252 -0.64 -39.92 -10.09
C THR A 252 0.69 -40.18 -10.76
N ASP A 253 0.89 -41.46 -11.06
CA ASP A 253 1.68 -42.14 -12.07
C ASP A 253 2.78 -41.42 -12.87
N CYS A 254 3.92 -42.11 -12.88
CA CYS A 254 4.97 -42.04 -13.89
C CYS A 254 4.43 -42.21 -15.31
N SER A 255 4.71 -41.27 -16.22
CA SER A 255 5.29 -41.59 -17.54
C SER A 255 5.62 -40.35 -18.40
N ARG A 256 6.90 -40.30 -18.80
CA ARG A 256 7.47 -39.74 -20.06
C ARG A 256 7.42 -38.23 -20.32
N GLY A 257 8.59 -37.70 -20.71
CA GLY A 257 8.70 -36.59 -21.68
C GLY A 257 9.57 -35.43 -21.21
N SER A 258 10.77 -35.32 -21.80
CA SER A 258 11.74 -34.23 -21.71
C SER A 258 11.13 -32.82 -21.85
N LEU A 259 11.65 -31.85 -21.09
CA LEU A 259 12.02 -30.48 -21.51
C LEU A 259 12.59 -29.72 -20.31
N TYR A 260 13.85 -29.32 -20.38
CA TYR A 260 14.51 -28.47 -19.38
C TYR A 260 13.99 -27.02 -19.46
N PRO A 261 13.74 -26.33 -18.33
CA PRO A 261 13.74 -24.88 -18.30
C PRO A 261 14.94 -24.34 -17.50
N CYS A 262 15.71 -23.47 -18.15
CA CYS A 262 16.68 -22.59 -17.50
C CYS A 262 15.95 -21.59 -16.58
N LEU A 263 16.34 -21.57 -15.30
CA LEU A 263 15.94 -20.56 -14.31
C LEU A 263 16.90 -19.38 -14.37
N SER A 264 16.40 -18.19 -14.72
CA SER A 264 17.10 -16.92 -14.54
C SER A 264 16.49 -16.21 -13.33
N PHE A 265 17.26 -16.11 -12.25
CA PHE A 265 16.95 -15.28 -11.09
C PHE A 265 17.41 -13.84 -11.37
N LYS A 266 16.51 -12.86 -11.21
CA LYS A 266 16.90 -11.45 -11.11
C LYS A 266 16.66 -10.99 -9.68
N ALA A 267 17.78 -10.67 -9.04
CA ALA A 267 17.90 -10.21 -7.67
C ALA A 267 17.24 -8.84 -7.49
N SER A 268 16.69 -8.69 -6.28
CA SER A 268 15.92 -7.57 -5.74
C SER A 268 16.77 -6.33 -5.49
#